data_AF-A0A971MNV8-F1
#
_entry.id   AF-A0A971MNV8-F1
#
_cell.length_a   1.000
_cell.length_b   1.000
_cell.length_c   1.000
_cell.angle_alpha   90.00
_cell.angle_beta   90.00
_cell.angle_gamma   90.00
#
_symmetry.space_group_name_H-M   'P 1'
#
loop_
_entity.id
_entity.type
_entity.pdbx_description
1 polymer ?
#
loop_
_entity_poly.entity_id
_entity_poly.type
_entity_poly.pdbx_seq_one_letter_code
_entity_poly.pdbx_strand_id
1 'polypeptide(L)'
;LGLKHPDRFSIVYGLAPGLFDENGLVEAMETWNSMFLTAYGAAFAPEPTKDFPHSSIPKLDNSKSDNLLRAKWENGFGNLKEKIDVYLQLQTPLKAIQIVYGDSDSYPWIPKGCKYFAELLNENNIAHELIEYPGGHDLGLIRNSFAPFFANNLNSKEVETEAKEEAIEETVEEIVEEE
;
A
#
# COMPACT_ATOMS: atom_id res chain seq x y z
N LEU A 1 -1.52 6.31 0.80
CA LEU A 1 -0.65 7.51 0.72
C LEU A 1 0.43 7.36 -0.35
N GLY A 2 1.27 6.31 -0.29
CA GLY A 2 2.34 6.08 -1.27
C GLY A 2 1.89 6.08 -2.73
N LEU A 3 0.90 5.26 -3.09
CA LEU A 3 0.32 5.24 -4.45
C LEU A 3 -0.19 6.59 -4.96
N LYS A 4 -0.62 7.49 -4.05
CA LYS A 4 -1.16 8.80 -4.42
C LYS A 4 -0.07 9.84 -4.71
N HIS A 5 1.12 9.63 -4.15
CA HIS A 5 2.24 10.58 -4.21
C HIS A 5 3.57 9.87 -4.51
N PRO A 6 3.68 9.14 -5.63
CA PRO A 6 4.92 8.50 -6.03
C PRO A 6 6.03 9.52 -6.36
N ASP A 7 5.69 10.79 -6.57
CA ASP A 7 6.61 11.92 -6.68
C ASP A 7 7.35 12.23 -5.36
N ARG A 8 6.82 11.77 -4.22
CA ARG A 8 7.36 12.03 -2.88
C ARG A 8 7.83 10.78 -2.17
N PHE A 9 7.14 9.67 -2.40
CA PHE A 9 7.46 8.38 -1.83
C PHE A 9 7.91 7.45 -2.95
N SER A 10 9.16 6.99 -2.91
CA SER A 10 9.67 6.02 -3.87
C SER A 10 9.44 4.58 -3.43
N ILE A 11 9.27 4.33 -2.13
CA ILE A 11 9.17 3.00 -1.53
C ILE A 11 7.98 2.96 -0.58
N VAL A 12 7.21 1.88 -0.62
CA VAL A 12 6.06 1.63 0.27
C VAL A 12 6.25 0.29 0.97
N TYR A 13 6.18 0.32 2.30
CA TYR A 13 6.12 -0.87 3.15
C TYR A 13 4.84 -0.81 3.99
N GLY A 14 4.05 -1.86 3.97
CA GLY A 14 2.87 -2.01 4.82
C GLY A 14 2.98 -3.28 5.66
N LEU A 15 2.96 -3.13 6.99
CA LEU A 15 2.83 -4.25 7.93
C LEU A 15 1.41 -4.27 8.49
N ALA A 16 0.75 -5.41 8.30
CA ALA A 16 -0.67 -5.64 8.55
C ALA A 16 -1.53 -4.43 8.10
N PRO A 17 -1.36 -3.93 6.86
CA PRO A 17 -2.01 -2.69 6.45
C PRO A 17 -3.53 -2.86 6.41
N GLY A 18 -4.24 -1.81 6.83
CA GLY A 18 -5.67 -1.73 6.62
C GLY A 18 -6.00 -1.63 5.14
N LEU A 19 -6.44 -2.74 4.55
CA LEU A 19 -6.86 -2.86 3.15
C LEU A 19 -8.19 -3.60 3.14
N PHE A 20 -9.17 -3.10 2.37
CA PHE A 20 -10.43 -3.81 2.17
C PHE A 20 -10.46 -4.47 0.81
N ASP A 21 -10.93 -5.70 0.78
CA ASP A 21 -11.52 -6.27 -0.43
C ASP A 21 -12.94 -5.70 -0.64
N GLU A 22 -13.70 -6.27 -1.58
CA GLU A 22 -15.06 -5.81 -1.90
C GLU A 22 -16.06 -5.92 -0.73
N ASN A 23 -15.76 -6.70 0.31
CA ASN A 23 -16.61 -6.88 1.49
C ASN A 23 -15.94 -6.36 2.78
N GLY A 24 -14.71 -5.84 2.68
CA GLY A 24 -13.84 -5.61 3.82
C GLY A 24 -14.39 -4.59 4.82
N LEU A 25 -15.14 -3.57 4.38
CA LEU A 25 -15.74 -2.61 5.31
C LEU A 25 -16.77 -3.27 6.26
N VAL A 26 -17.63 -4.14 5.72
CA VAL A 26 -18.66 -4.82 6.52
C VAL A 26 -17.99 -5.71 7.56
N GLU A 27 -17.04 -6.54 7.13
CA GLU A 27 -16.28 -7.41 8.03
C GLU A 27 -15.47 -6.62 9.06
N ALA A 28 -14.87 -5.49 8.66
CA ALA A 28 -14.09 -4.66 9.56
C ALA A 28 -14.94 -4.03 10.66
N MET A 29 -16.12 -3.50 10.31
CA MET A 29 -17.03 -2.89 11.29
C MET A 29 -17.50 -3.88 12.35
N GLU A 30 -17.58 -5.18 12.05
CA GLU A 30 -17.91 -6.23 13.03
C GLU A 30 -16.78 -6.47 14.05
N THR A 31 -15.53 -6.20 13.66
CA THR A 31 -14.34 -6.40 14.51
C THR A 31 -13.93 -5.17 15.32
N TRP A 32 -14.45 -3.99 14.97
CA TRP A 32 -14.03 -2.73 15.56
C TRP A 32 -14.87 -2.34 16.78
N ASN A 33 -14.19 -1.81 17.80
CA ASN A 33 -14.88 -1.18 18.92
C ASN A 33 -15.35 0.25 18.55
N SER A 34 -16.15 0.85 19.43
CA SER A 34 -16.70 2.19 19.21
C SER A 34 -15.63 3.28 19.03
N MET A 35 -14.48 3.15 19.72
CA MET A 35 -13.38 4.10 19.59
C MET A 35 -12.79 4.07 18.18
N PHE A 36 -12.53 2.87 17.63
CA PHE A 36 -11.99 2.76 16.28
C PHE A 36 -13.01 3.21 15.22
N LEU A 37 -14.29 2.80 15.35
CA LEU A 37 -15.37 3.23 14.46
C LEU A 37 -15.48 4.76 14.38
N THR A 38 -15.47 5.43 15.53
CA THR A 38 -15.59 6.89 15.58
C THR A 38 -14.37 7.60 14.99
N ALA A 39 -13.16 7.12 15.28
CA ALA A 39 -11.92 7.65 14.74
C ALA A 39 -11.82 7.46 13.21
N TYR A 40 -12.15 6.27 12.72
CA TYR A 40 -12.16 5.96 11.29
C TYR A 40 -13.20 6.83 10.55
N GLY A 41 -14.41 6.94 11.10
CA GLY A 41 -15.44 7.82 10.58
C GLY A 41 -15.00 9.28 10.51
N ALA A 42 -14.33 9.79 11.56
CA ALA A 42 -13.83 11.17 11.56
C ALA A 42 -12.71 11.39 10.54
N ALA A 43 -11.88 10.38 10.27
CA ALA A 43 -10.79 10.49 9.30
C ALA A 43 -11.29 10.45 7.84
N PHE A 44 -12.22 9.56 7.52
CA PHE A 44 -12.60 9.27 6.13
C PHE A 44 -13.98 9.79 5.73
N ALA A 45 -14.84 10.11 6.70
CA ALA A 45 -16.14 10.71 6.47
C ALA A 45 -16.46 11.82 7.50
N PRO A 46 -15.61 12.85 7.63
CA PRO A 46 -15.82 13.92 8.59
C PRO A 46 -17.14 14.68 8.32
N GLU A 47 -17.84 14.98 9.40
CA GLU A 47 -19.04 15.82 9.47
C GLU A 47 -18.84 16.91 10.56
N PRO A 48 -18.13 18.02 10.23
CA PRO A 48 -17.74 19.04 11.20
C PRO A 48 -18.91 19.74 11.91
N THR A 49 -20.11 19.68 11.33
CA THR A 49 -21.32 20.28 11.90
C THR A 49 -21.96 19.43 13.00
N LYS A 50 -21.53 18.17 13.18
CA LYS A 50 -21.99 17.31 14.29
C LYS A 50 -21.15 17.54 15.53
N ASP A 51 -21.68 17.16 16.68
CA ASP A 51 -20.90 17.10 17.92
C ASP A 51 -19.73 16.12 17.78
N PHE A 52 -18.73 16.25 18.66
CA PHE A 52 -17.62 15.30 18.76
C PHE A 52 -18.16 13.86 18.75
N PRO A 53 -17.65 12.96 17.89
CA PRO A 53 -16.36 12.99 17.18
C PRO A 53 -16.41 13.60 15.76
N HIS A 54 -17.46 14.38 15.43
CA HIS A 54 -17.63 15.02 14.12
C HIS A 54 -17.72 14.01 12.97
N SER A 55 -18.45 12.90 13.15
CA SER A 55 -18.62 11.87 12.12
C SER A 55 -19.93 11.09 12.26
N SER A 56 -20.28 10.34 11.21
CA SER A 56 -21.38 9.37 11.20
C SER A 56 -20.84 7.97 11.00
N ILE A 57 -21.50 6.99 11.61
CA ILE A 57 -21.27 5.56 11.38
C ILE A 57 -22.33 5.04 10.41
N PRO A 58 -21.95 4.34 9.33
CA PRO A 58 -22.87 3.66 8.43
C PRO A 58 -23.77 2.68 9.18
N LYS A 59 -25.05 2.64 8.81
CA LYS A 59 -26.02 1.66 9.32
C LYS A 59 -26.02 0.38 8.51
N LEU A 60 -25.43 0.39 7.32
CA LEU A 60 -25.43 -0.71 6.35
C LEU A 60 -26.86 -1.12 5.93
N ASP A 61 -27.76 -0.14 5.85
CA ASP A 61 -29.20 -0.36 5.57
C ASP A 61 -29.57 -0.20 4.08
N ASN A 62 -28.57 0.05 3.23
CA ASN A 62 -28.71 0.27 1.79
C ASN A 62 -29.60 1.48 1.39
N SER A 63 -29.95 2.35 2.34
CA SER A 63 -30.59 3.62 2.01
C SER A 63 -29.64 4.49 1.19
N LYS A 64 -30.20 5.41 0.38
CA LYS A 64 -29.39 6.32 -0.45
C LYS A 64 -28.39 7.14 0.39
N SER A 65 -28.82 7.63 1.55
CA SER A 65 -27.96 8.37 2.47
C SER A 65 -26.85 7.50 3.06
N ASP A 66 -27.17 6.27 3.42
CA ASP A 66 -26.21 5.33 4.00
C ASP A 66 -25.18 4.88 2.96
N ASN A 67 -25.60 4.61 1.73
CA ASN A 67 -24.68 4.26 0.65
C ASN A 67 -23.68 5.39 0.33
N LEU A 68 -24.10 6.66 0.41
CA LEU A 68 -23.19 7.80 0.26
C LEU A 68 -22.18 7.89 1.40
N LEU A 69 -22.59 7.58 2.63
CA LEU A 69 -21.69 7.52 3.78
C LEU A 69 -20.73 6.32 3.67
N ARG A 70 -21.26 5.15 3.31
CA ARG A 70 -20.50 3.92 3.07
C ARG A 70 -19.41 4.14 2.04
N ALA A 71 -19.71 4.81 0.92
CA ALA A 71 -18.71 5.11 -0.11
C ALA A 71 -17.54 5.96 0.43
N LYS A 72 -17.79 6.90 1.35
CA LYS A 72 -16.71 7.67 2.00
C LYS A 72 -15.86 6.79 2.92
N TRP A 73 -16.52 5.93 3.70
CA TRP A 73 -15.85 4.97 4.59
C TRP A 73 -15.01 3.95 3.80
N GLU A 74 -15.56 3.39 2.72
CA GLU A 74 -14.85 2.49 1.80
C GLU A 74 -13.58 3.11 1.27
N ASN A 75 -13.61 4.40 0.91
CA ASN A 75 -12.44 5.06 0.33
C ASN A 75 -11.23 5.19 1.29
N GLY A 76 -11.38 4.91 2.59
CA GLY A 76 -10.27 4.83 3.52
C GLY A 76 -9.33 3.65 3.21
N PHE A 77 -9.73 2.43 3.57
CA PHE A 77 -8.95 1.21 3.34
C PHE A 77 -9.31 0.44 2.06
N GLY A 78 -10.49 0.66 1.47
CA GLY A 78 -10.97 0.03 0.24
C GLY A 78 -10.78 0.90 -1.00
N ASN A 79 -11.66 0.72 -2.00
CA ASN A 79 -11.62 1.43 -3.29
C ASN A 79 -10.25 1.29 -3.98
N LEU A 80 -9.67 0.08 -3.87
CA LEU A 80 -8.27 -0.17 -4.22
C LEU A 80 -8.03 -0.18 -5.73
N LYS A 81 -9.01 -0.65 -6.51
CA LYS A 81 -8.96 -0.64 -7.97
C LYS A 81 -8.84 0.78 -8.50
N GLU A 82 -9.69 1.67 -8.04
CA GLU A 82 -9.69 3.09 -8.41
C GLU A 82 -8.39 3.77 -7.97
N LYS A 83 -7.86 3.40 -6.79
CA LYS A 83 -6.57 3.91 -6.32
C LYS A 83 -5.41 3.46 -7.21
N ILE A 84 -5.44 2.24 -7.73
CA ILE A 84 -4.46 1.73 -8.71
C ILE A 84 -4.63 2.45 -10.05
N ASP A 85 -5.85 2.61 -10.54
CA ASP A 85 -6.13 3.33 -11.80
C ASP A 85 -5.58 4.76 -11.76
N VAL A 86 -5.82 5.48 -10.64
CA VAL A 86 -5.26 6.82 -10.43
C VAL A 86 -3.74 6.78 -10.36
N TYR A 87 -3.15 5.81 -9.66
CA TYR A 87 -1.69 5.67 -9.56
C TYR A 87 -1.04 5.47 -10.93
N LEU A 88 -1.61 4.61 -11.79
CA LEU A 88 -1.10 4.36 -13.14
C LEU A 88 -1.12 5.62 -14.01
N GLN A 89 -2.09 6.50 -13.81
CA GLN A 89 -2.17 7.79 -14.53
C GLN A 89 -1.08 8.79 -14.14
N LEU A 90 -0.45 8.62 -12.97
CA LEU A 90 0.63 9.52 -12.52
C LEU A 90 1.95 9.30 -13.26
N GLN A 91 2.09 8.19 -14.00
CA GLN A 91 3.26 7.86 -14.83
C GLN A 91 4.61 7.94 -14.08
N THR A 92 4.57 7.83 -12.75
CA THR A 92 5.74 7.85 -11.87
C THR A 92 5.68 6.56 -11.06
N PRO A 93 6.45 5.52 -11.42
CA PRO A 93 6.38 4.25 -10.72
C PRO A 93 7.02 4.37 -9.34
N LEU A 94 6.41 3.75 -8.34
CA LEU A 94 7.09 3.39 -7.10
C LEU A 94 8.21 2.41 -7.43
N LYS A 95 9.35 2.59 -6.78
CA LYS A 95 10.51 1.70 -6.89
C LYS A 95 10.25 0.34 -6.27
N ALA A 96 9.55 0.31 -5.13
CA ALA A 96 9.26 -0.92 -4.42
C ALA A 96 8.00 -0.81 -3.57
N ILE A 97 7.24 -1.90 -3.53
CA ILE A 97 6.06 -2.08 -2.68
C ILE A 97 6.23 -3.42 -1.95
N GLN A 98 6.13 -3.43 -0.63
CA GLN A 98 6.06 -4.66 0.15
C GLN A 98 4.86 -4.63 1.10
N ILE A 99 4.10 -5.72 1.10
CA ILE A 99 2.93 -5.93 1.95
C ILE A 99 3.23 -7.15 2.81
N VAL A 100 3.15 -7.00 4.13
CA VAL A 100 3.44 -8.05 5.11
C VAL A 100 2.24 -8.23 6.01
N TYR A 101 1.75 -9.46 6.21
CA TYR A 101 0.63 -9.73 7.12
C TYR A 101 0.68 -11.16 7.68
N GLY A 102 0.02 -11.37 8.82
CA GLY A 102 -0.06 -12.67 9.49
C GLY A 102 -1.23 -13.50 8.98
N ASP A 103 -1.03 -14.79 8.77
CA ASP A 103 -2.06 -15.72 8.27
C ASP A 103 -3.25 -15.94 9.22
N SER A 104 -3.06 -15.62 10.49
CA SER A 104 -4.00 -15.83 11.60
C SER A 104 -4.28 -14.53 12.34
N ASP A 105 -4.26 -13.41 11.61
CA ASP A 105 -4.65 -12.09 12.12
C ASP A 105 -6.05 -12.14 12.77
N SER A 106 -6.18 -11.53 13.96
CA SER A 106 -7.45 -11.43 14.67
C SER A 106 -8.46 -10.52 13.96
N TYR A 107 -8.02 -9.77 12.95
CA TYR A 107 -8.83 -9.04 11.99
C TYR A 107 -8.86 -9.79 10.65
N PRO A 108 -9.85 -10.69 10.42
CA PRO A 108 -9.84 -11.58 9.24
C PRO A 108 -9.90 -10.85 7.89
N TRP A 109 -10.37 -9.60 7.89
CA TRP A 109 -10.42 -8.73 6.73
C TRP A 109 -9.03 -8.24 6.29
N ILE A 110 -8.02 -8.20 7.18
CA ILE A 110 -6.67 -7.74 6.84
C ILE A 110 -5.97 -8.72 5.87
N PRO A 111 -5.87 -10.03 6.15
CA PRO A 111 -5.29 -10.98 5.19
C PRO A 111 -6.01 -10.99 3.85
N LYS A 112 -7.35 -10.94 3.85
CA LYS A 112 -8.16 -10.90 2.62
C LYS A 112 -7.86 -9.65 1.79
N GLY A 113 -7.88 -8.47 2.41
CA GLY A 113 -7.58 -7.21 1.73
C GLY A 113 -6.14 -7.14 1.21
N CYS A 114 -5.17 -7.69 1.95
CA CYS A 114 -3.78 -7.77 1.49
C CYS A 114 -3.65 -8.66 0.23
N LYS A 115 -4.28 -9.84 0.23
CA LYS A 115 -4.30 -10.76 -0.93
C LYS A 115 -4.99 -10.11 -2.12
N TYR A 116 -6.16 -9.53 -1.91
CA TYR A 116 -6.90 -8.83 -2.95
C TYR A 116 -6.10 -7.66 -3.55
N PHE A 117 -5.44 -6.85 -2.73
CA PHE A 117 -4.61 -5.76 -3.24
C PHE A 117 -3.42 -6.28 -4.06
N ALA A 118 -2.77 -7.36 -3.62
CA ALA A 118 -1.68 -8.00 -4.37
C ALA A 118 -2.17 -8.57 -5.71
N GLU A 119 -3.36 -9.17 -5.76
CA GLU A 119 -4.01 -9.61 -7.01
C GLU A 119 -4.20 -8.43 -7.96
N LEU A 120 -4.75 -7.31 -7.50
CA LEU A 120 -4.91 -6.10 -8.32
C LEU A 120 -3.57 -5.55 -8.82
N LEU A 121 -2.51 -5.58 -8.00
CA LEU A 121 -1.17 -5.17 -8.43
C LEU A 121 -0.62 -6.09 -9.52
N ASN A 122 -0.82 -7.41 -9.38
CA ASN A 122 -0.43 -8.40 -10.41
C ASN A 122 -1.19 -8.19 -11.72
N GLU A 123 -2.51 -8.00 -11.67
CA GLU A 123 -3.35 -7.73 -12.85
C GLU A 123 -2.89 -6.50 -13.64
N ASN A 124 -2.33 -5.51 -12.93
CA ASN A 124 -1.83 -4.27 -13.52
C ASN A 124 -0.31 -4.26 -13.77
N ASN A 125 0.36 -5.41 -13.63
CA ASN A 125 1.81 -5.57 -13.81
C ASN A 125 2.65 -4.62 -12.94
N ILE A 126 2.20 -4.34 -11.71
CA ILE A 126 2.90 -3.50 -10.74
C ILE A 126 3.77 -4.40 -9.84
N ALA A 127 5.09 -4.23 -9.92
CA ALA A 127 6.04 -4.97 -9.12
C ALA A 127 5.81 -4.75 -7.61
N HIS A 128 5.71 -5.84 -6.86
CA HIS A 128 5.52 -5.82 -5.42
C HIS A 128 5.95 -7.15 -4.79
N GLU A 129 6.11 -7.14 -3.47
CA GLU A 129 6.32 -8.34 -2.65
C GLU A 129 5.17 -8.50 -1.66
N LEU A 130 4.63 -9.71 -1.57
CA LEU A 130 3.64 -10.12 -0.57
C LEU A 130 4.27 -11.15 0.36
N ILE A 131 4.38 -10.82 1.65
CA ILE A 131 4.93 -11.70 2.67
C ILE A 131 3.82 -12.07 3.65
N GLU A 132 3.36 -13.32 3.56
CA GLU A 132 2.54 -13.95 4.58
C GLU A 132 3.45 -14.64 5.61
N TYR A 133 3.10 -14.59 6.89
CA TYR A 133 3.81 -15.32 7.93
C TYR A 133 2.86 -16.06 8.88
N PRO A 134 3.33 -17.12 9.56
CA PRO A 134 2.55 -17.78 10.59
C PRO A 134 2.38 -16.89 11.82
N GLY A 135 1.16 -16.40 12.08
CA GLY A 135 0.85 -15.61 13.26
C GLY A 135 -0.25 -14.56 13.08
N GLY A 136 -0.54 -13.84 14.17
CA GLY A 136 -1.59 -12.81 14.22
C GLY A 136 -1.08 -11.39 13.95
N HIS A 137 -1.79 -10.38 14.47
CA HIS A 137 -1.50 -8.96 14.31
C HIS A 137 -0.30 -8.51 15.18
N ASP A 138 0.93 -8.91 14.81
CA ASP A 138 2.15 -8.69 15.59
C ASP A 138 3.17 -7.80 14.86
N LEU A 139 3.76 -6.86 15.59
CA LEU A 139 4.81 -5.96 15.12
C LEU A 139 6.22 -6.58 15.17
N GLY A 140 6.38 -7.78 15.75
CA GLY A 140 7.67 -8.46 15.89
C GLY A 140 8.43 -8.69 14.57
N LEU A 141 7.73 -8.64 13.43
CA LEU A 141 8.29 -8.84 12.10
C LEU A 141 8.91 -7.61 11.45
N ILE A 142 8.72 -6.43 12.05
CA ILE A 142 9.43 -5.23 11.63
C ILE A 142 10.94 -5.52 11.59
N ARG A 143 11.46 -6.27 12.57
CA ARG A 143 12.90 -6.57 12.63
C ARG A 143 13.41 -7.39 11.44
N ASN A 144 12.60 -8.29 10.90
CA ASN A 144 13.04 -9.26 9.90
C ASN A 144 12.67 -8.86 8.46
N SER A 145 11.69 -7.99 8.27
CA SER A 145 11.22 -7.58 6.93
C SER A 145 11.52 -6.11 6.63
N PHE A 146 11.25 -5.20 7.57
CA PHE A 146 11.37 -3.75 7.34
C PHE A 146 12.81 -3.33 7.02
N ALA A 147 13.77 -3.63 7.91
CA ALA A 147 15.14 -3.13 7.74
C ALA A 147 15.81 -3.68 6.46
N PRO A 148 15.71 -4.99 6.16
CA PRO A 148 16.23 -5.53 4.90
C PRO A 148 15.55 -4.94 3.66
N PHE A 149 14.23 -4.76 3.67
CA PHE A 149 13.49 -4.18 2.55
C PHE A 149 13.98 -2.77 2.19
N PHE A 150 14.11 -1.90 3.19
CA PHE A 150 14.62 -0.55 2.95
C PHE A 150 16.11 -0.55 2.62
N ALA A 151 16.93 -1.41 3.22
CA ALA A 151 18.35 -1.50 2.89
C ALA A 151 18.56 -1.87 1.41
N ASN A 152 17.80 -2.83 0.89
CA ASN A 152 17.89 -3.27 -0.50
C ASN A 152 17.37 -2.22 -1.49
N ASN A 153 16.32 -1.48 -1.11
CA ASN A 153 15.65 -0.55 -2.02
C ASN A 153 16.12 0.90 -1.90
N LEU A 154 16.78 1.32 -0.83
CA LEU A 154 17.38 2.65 -0.70
C LEU A 154 18.83 2.71 -1.16
N ASN A 155 19.60 1.63 -0.97
CA ASN A 155 21.05 1.62 -1.23
C ASN A 155 21.44 1.25 -2.65
N SER A 156 20.50 1.07 -3.58
CA SER A 156 20.90 0.95 -4.98
C SER A 156 21.46 2.31 -5.41
N LYS A 157 22.79 2.41 -5.44
CA LYS A 157 23.42 3.23 -6.45
C LYS A 157 22.75 2.82 -7.76
N GLU A 158 22.15 3.77 -8.46
CA GLU A 158 21.82 3.56 -9.87
C GLU A 158 23.07 2.93 -10.50
N VAL A 159 22.91 1.76 -11.12
CA VAL A 159 23.98 1.10 -11.84
C VAL A 159 24.29 1.99 -13.04
N GLU A 160 25.10 3.01 -12.78
CA GLU A 160 25.72 3.88 -13.78
C GLU A 160 27.13 3.37 -14.13
N THR A 161 27.42 2.10 -13.79
CA THR A 161 28.78 1.53 -13.88
C THR A 161 28.99 0.49 -14.97
N GLU A 162 27.95 -0.05 -15.62
CA GLU A 162 28.19 -0.95 -16.78
C GLU A 162 28.40 -0.18 -18.09
N ALA A 163 27.85 1.02 -18.24
CA ALA A 163 28.06 1.85 -19.44
C ALA A 163 29.36 2.68 -19.42
N LYS A 164 30.06 2.77 -18.27
CA LYS A 164 31.32 3.51 -18.13
C LYS A 164 32.56 2.63 -18.24
N GLU A 165 32.46 1.32 -18.00
CA GLU A 165 33.59 0.40 -18.19
C GLU A 165 33.74 -0.02 -19.66
N GLU A 166 32.65 -0.28 -20.39
CA GLU A 166 32.71 -0.55 -21.84
C GLU A 166 33.24 0.65 -22.65
N ALA A 167 32.86 1.88 -22.29
CA ALA A 167 33.35 3.07 -22.98
C ALA A 167 34.84 3.37 -22.72
N ILE A 168 35.40 2.90 -21.59
CA ILE A 168 36.82 3.09 -21.29
C ILE A 168 37.67 2.01 -21.97
N GLU A 169 37.17 0.77 -22.10
CA GLU A 169 37.88 -0.29 -22.85
C GLU A 169 37.96 0.03 -24.36
N GLU A 170 36.88 0.52 -24.98
CA GLU A 170 36.89 0.90 -26.40
C GLU A 170 37.88 2.04 -26.71
N THR A 171 38.01 3.01 -25.79
CA THR A 171 38.93 4.15 -25.98
C THR A 171 40.40 3.76 -25.77
N VAL A 172 40.68 2.70 -24.99
CA VAL A 172 42.06 2.24 -24.74
C VAL A 172 42.55 1.34 -25.87
N GLU A 173 41.68 0.55 -26.51
CA GLU A 173 42.07 -0.24 -27.69
C GLU A 173 42.38 0.66 -28.92
N GLU A 174 41.63 1.75 -29.13
CA GLU A 174 41.90 2.70 -30.23
C GLU A 174 43.25 3.43 -30.09
N ILE A 175 43.75 3.62 -28.87
CA ILE A 175 45.03 4.35 -28.63
C ILE A 175 46.24 3.42 -28.79
N VAL A 176 46.07 2.10 -28.62
CA VAL A 176 47.18 1.13 -28.69
C VAL A 176 47.47 0.68 -30.14
N GLU A 177 46.56 0.90 -31.09
CA GLU A 177 46.78 0.58 -32.51
C GLU A 177 47.46 1.71 -33.32
N GLU A 178 47.71 2.89 -32.74
CA GLU A 178 48.34 4.04 -33.42
C GLU A 178 49.82 4.33 -33.04
N GLU A 179 50.50 3.48 -32.24
CA GLU A 179 51.94 3.62 -31.92
C GLU A 179 52.87 2.59 -32.60
#